data_AF-A0A534T4T6-F1
#
_entry.id   AF-A0A534T4T6-F1
#
_cell.length_a   1.000
_cell.length_b   1.000
_cell.length_c   1.000
_cell.angle_alpha   90.00
_cell.angle_beta   90.00
_cell.angle_gamma   90.00
#
_symmetry.space_group_name_H-M   'P 1'
#
loop_
_entity.id
_entity.type
_entity.pdbx_description
1 polymer ?
#
loop_
_entity_poly.entity_id
_entity_poly.type
_entity_poly.pdbx_seq_one_letter_code
_entity_poly.pdbx_strand_id
1 'polypeptide(L)'
;MRYLVRGVLALAVLFGTVRFAAAGCDLSDPATKAQVDAARAAADQACDAAGTGCTTATSHGQYVSCVAHQVNQNTSLPKGCRGAAKKCAARSTCGKPGFVTCCRTSSSGTTKCSTKSSSSSCTDHPPAGGSACVGNHPSCCDACTDTGCAP
;
A
#
# COMPACT_ATOMS: atom_id res chain seq x y z
N MET A 1 -21.57 62.52 8.09
CA MET A 1 -20.11 62.39 8.30
C MET A 1 -19.76 60.93 8.09
N ARG A 2 -19.45 60.49 6.85
CA ARG A 2 -18.09 60.35 6.31
C ARG A 2 -17.14 59.60 7.26
N TYR A 3 -17.06 58.27 7.12
CA TYR A 3 -15.79 57.53 7.15
C TYR A 3 -15.88 56.31 6.23
N LEU A 4 -15.36 56.52 5.01
CA LEU A 4 -14.81 55.49 4.12
C LEU A 4 -13.66 54.76 4.83
N VAL A 5 -13.43 53.48 4.52
CA VAL A 5 -12.13 52.81 4.21
C VAL A 5 -12.45 51.32 4.04
N ARG A 6 -12.68 50.81 2.83
CA ARG A 6 -11.67 50.26 1.89
C ARG A 6 -10.76 49.20 2.54
N GLY A 7 -11.09 47.93 2.32
CA GLY A 7 -10.20 46.82 2.70
C GLY A 7 -10.70 45.46 2.25
N VAL A 8 -11.13 45.30 1.00
CA VAL A 8 -11.35 43.96 0.43
C VAL A 8 -9.98 43.41 0.06
N LEU A 9 -9.35 42.70 1.01
CA LEU A 9 -8.18 41.87 0.72
C LEU A 9 -8.63 40.73 -0.20
N ALA A 10 -8.40 40.90 -1.49
CA ALA A 10 -8.43 39.81 -2.46
C ALA A 10 -7.29 38.85 -2.11
N LEU A 11 -7.59 37.79 -1.35
CA LEU A 11 -6.71 36.63 -1.28
C LEU A 11 -6.72 35.98 -2.67
N ALA A 12 -5.69 36.30 -3.45
CA ALA A 12 -5.38 35.60 -4.69
C ALA A 12 -5.08 34.14 -4.33
N VAL A 13 -6.09 33.28 -4.43
CA VAL A 13 -5.90 31.83 -4.41
C VAL A 13 -5.15 31.49 -5.69
N LEU A 14 -3.84 31.34 -5.56
CA LEU A 14 -2.99 30.68 -6.54
C LEU A 14 -3.52 29.24 -6.67
N PHE A 15 -4.48 29.04 -7.57
CA PHE A 15 -4.80 27.73 -8.11
C PHE A 15 -3.58 27.31 -8.94
N GLY A 16 -2.59 26.73 -8.25
CA GLY A 16 -1.55 25.96 -8.88
C GLY A 16 -2.24 24.93 -9.76
N THR A 17 -2.07 25.09 -11.07
CA THR A 17 -2.53 24.12 -12.05
C THR A 17 -1.71 22.86 -11.83
N VAL A 18 -2.20 21.98 -10.94
CA VAL A 18 -1.73 20.61 -10.88
C VAL A 18 -2.02 20.04 -12.26
N ARG A 19 -0.96 19.93 -13.06
CA ARG A 19 -1.02 19.23 -14.33
C ARG A 19 -1.41 17.80 -13.98
N PHE A 20 -2.69 17.48 -14.17
CA PHE A 20 -3.16 16.11 -14.28
C PHE A 20 -2.58 15.56 -15.59
N ALA A 21 -1.29 15.29 -15.58
CA ALA A 21 -0.68 14.45 -16.57
C ALA A 21 -1.31 13.07 -16.39
N ALA A 22 -2.06 12.63 -17.40
CA ALA A 22 -2.40 11.23 -17.55
C ALA A 22 -1.09 10.46 -17.83
N ALA A 23 -0.37 10.13 -16.76
CA ALA A 23 0.82 9.30 -16.78
C ALA A 23 0.55 8.10 -15.84
N GLY A 24 1.23 6.97 -16.09
CA GLY A 24 1.06 5.76 -15.29
C GLY A 24 1.27 6.00 -13.79
N CYS A 25 0.99 4.98 -12.97
CA CYS A 25 1.25 5.11 -11.53
C CYS A 25 2.76 5.13 -11.27
N ASP A 26 3.34 6.32 -11.15
CA ASP A 26 4.72 6.47 -10.71
C ASP A 26 4.78 6.41 -9.19
N LEU A 27 5.13 5.24 -8.67
CA LEU A 27 5.30 5.05 -7.21
C LEU A 27 6.60 5.68 -6.68
N SER A 28 7.45 6.22 -7.55
CA SER A 28 8.63 6.99 -7.16
C SER A 28 8.25 8.41 -6.74
N ASP A 29 7.12 8.92 -7.22
CA ASP A 29 6.53 10.17 -6.74
C ASP A 29 5.89 9.94 -5.35
N PRO A 30 6.37 10.65 -4.30
CA PRO A 30 5.84 10.49 -2.94
C PRO A 30 4.36 10.84 -2.83
N ALA A 31 3.85 11.79 -3.63
CA ALA A 31 2.44 12.16 -3.60
C ALA A 31 1.56 11.03 -4.17
N THR A 32 1.97 10.45 -5.30
CA THR A 32 1.30 9.30 -5.91
C THR A 32 1.35 8.07 -5.00
N LYS A 33 2.50 7.80 -4.38
CA LYS A 33 2.64 6.74 -3.37
C LYS A 33 1.68 6.95 -2.19
N ALA A 34 1.62 8.17 -1.64
CA ALA A 34 0.72 8.49 -0.53
C ALA A 34 -0.76 8.30 -0.89
N GLN A 35 -1.17 8.62 -2.13
CA GLN A 35 -2.54 8.35 -2.61
C GLN A 35 -2.85 6.84 -2.67
N VAL A 36 -1.90 6.04 -3.14
CA VAL A 36 -2.05 4.57 -3.17
C VAL A 36 -2.15 4.02 -1.77
N ASP A 37 -1.30 4.45 -0.85
CA ASP A 37 -1.31 3.99 0.54
C ASP A 37 -2.60 4.42 1.28
N ALA A 38 -3.08 5.64 1.06
CA ALA A 38 -4.38 6.09 1.58
C ALA A 38 -5.54 5.27 1.02
N ALA A 39 -5.53 4.95 -0.29
CA ALA A 39 -6.55 4.13 -0.90
C ALA A 39 -6.54 2.68 -0.40
N ARG A 40 -5.35 2.12 -0.11
CA ARG A 40 -5.21 0.80 0.53
C ARG A 40 -5.81 0.82 1.93
N ALA A 41 -5.41 1.77 2.77
CA ALA A 41 -5.92 1.90 4.14
C ALA A 41 -7.45 2.06 4.17
N ALA A 42 -8.02 2.90 3.29
CA ALA A 42 -9.47 3.06 3.19
C ALA A 42 -10.18 1.77 2.74
N ALA A 43 -9.58 1.04 1.79
CA ALA A 43 -10.12 -0.25 1.36
C ALA A 43 -10.08 -1.30 2.48
N ASP A 44 -8.96 -1.40 3.20
CA ASP A 44 -8.81 -2.32 4.33
C ASP A 44 -9.86 -2.03 5.42
N GLN A 45 -10.03 -0.75 5.81
CA GLN A 45 -11.05 -0.33 6.78
C GLN A 45 -12.47 -0.71 6.35
N ALA A 46 -12.80 -0.49 5.07
CA ALA A 46 -14.11 -0.85 4.53
C ALA A 46 -14.32 -2.38 4.51
N CYS A 47 -13.28 -3.15 4.22
CA CYS A 47 -13.33 -4.61 4.24
C CYS A 47 -13.44 -5.17 5.66
N ASP A 48 -12.73 -4.59 6.63
CA ASP A 48 -12.84 -4.91 8.05
C ASP A 48 -14.29 -4.69 8.52
N ALA A 49 -14.88 -3.54 8.19
CA ALA A 49 -16.28 -3.23 8.52
C ALA A 49 -17.29 -4.18 7.87
N ALA A 50 -16.96 -4.75 6.71
CA ALA A 50 -17.77 -5.75 6.02
C ALA A 50 -17.53 -7.19 6.50
N GLY A 51 -16.66 -7.42 7.51
CA GLY A 51 -16.31 -8.77 7.96
C GLY A 51 -15.47 -9.56 6.95
N THR A 52 -14.82 -8.87 6.01
CA THR A 52 -13.96 -9.43 4.96
C THR A 52 -12.55 -8.84 5.01
N GLY A 53 -12.20 -8.35 6.19
CA GLY A 53 -10.95 -7.73 6.54
C GLY A 53 -9.78 -8.69 6.63
N CYS A 54 -8.60 -8.18 6.99
CA CYS A 54 -7.39 -8.98 6.96
C CYS A 54 -7.46 -10.24 7.86
N THR A 55 -8.08 -10.08 9.03
CA THR A 55 -8.27 -11.12 10.06
C THR A 55 -9.64 -11.78 10.01
N THR A 56 -10.65 -11.10 9.45
CA THR A 56 -12.05 -11.56 9.45
C THR A 56 -12.44 -12.30 8.17
N ALA A 57 -11.70 -12.11 7.08
CA ALA A 57 -11.92 -12.86 5.85
C ALA A 57 -11.70 -14.37 6.06
N THR A 58 -12.67 -15.17 5.64
CA THR A 58 -12.62 -16.64 5.65
C THR A 58 -11.61 -17.21 4.67
N SER A 59 -11.22 -16.43 3.67
CA SER A 59 -10.20 -16.81 2.70
C SER A 59 -9.48 -15.59 2.13
N HIS A 60 -8.25 -15.79 1.67
CA HIS A 60 -7.48 -14.76 0.97
C HIS A 60 -8.21 -14.17 -0.24
N GLY A 61 -8.92 -15.02 -1.00
CA GLY A 61 -9.68 -14.58 -2.15
C GLY A 61 -10.79 -13.60 -1.75
N GLN A 62 -11.45 -13.83 -0.61
CA GLN A 62 -12.48 -12.94 -0.10
C GLN A 62 -11.91 -11.56 0.26
N TYR A 63 -10.79 -11.53 0.98
CA TYR A 63 -10.09 -10.28 1.31
C TYR A 63 -9.65 -9.52 0.04
N VAL A 64 -8.95 -10.19 -0.88
CA VAL A 64 -8.47 -9.55 -2.13
C VAL A 64 -9.63 -9.05 -2.99
N SER A 65 -10.74 -9.79 -3.04
CA SER A 65 -11.93 -9.38 -3.79
C SER A 65 -12.55 -8.14 -3.18
N CYS A 66 -12.69 -8.10 -1.85
CA CYS A 66 -13.18 -6.91 -1.17
C CYS A 66 -12.30 -5.69 -1.46
N VAL A 67 -10.98 -5.79 -1.26
CA VAL A 67 -10.06 -4.67 -1.52
C VAL A 67 -10.13 -4.24 -2.98
N ALA A 68 -10.19 -5.19 -3.92
CA ALA A 68 -10.33 -4.87 -5.33
C ALA A 68 -11.63 -4.10 -5.63
N HIS A 69 -12.75 -4.47 -5.02
CA HIS A 69 -14.01 -3.73 -5.15
C HIS A 69 -13.87 -2.31 -4.60
N GLN A 70 -13.36 -2.14 -3.38
CA GLN A 70 -13.22 -0.82 -2.76
C GLN A 70 -12.28 0.10 -3.55
N VAL A 71 -11.13 -0.41 -3.98
CA VAL A 71 -10.17 0.33 -4.81
C VAL A 71 -10.76 0.71 -6.17
N ASN A 72 -11.60 -0.15 -6.77
CA ASN A 72 -12.24 0.16 -8.04
C ASN A 72 -13.34 1.23 -7.92
N GLN A 73 -14.01 1.33 -6.77
CA GLN A 73 -15.01 2.36 -6.48
C GLN A 73 -14.38 3.69 -6.04
N ASN A 74 -13.12 3.68 -5.61
CA ASN A 74 -12.40 4.90 -5.26
C ASN A 74 -12.11 5.75 -6.51
N THR A 75 -12.90 6.80 -6.71
CA THR A 75 -12.79 7.76 -7.82
C THR A 75 -11.64 8.75 -7.64
N SER A 76 -11.17 8.94 -6.41
CA SER A 76 -10.03 9.80 -6.08
C SER A 76 -8.69 9.16 -6.43
N LEU A 77 -8.64 7.83 -6.63
CA LEU A 77 -7.44 7.13 -7.08
C LEU A 77 -7.43 6.97 -8.61
N PRO A 78 -6.42 7.51 -9.33
CA PRO A 78 -6.29 7.33 -10.76
C PRO A 78 -6.33 5.86 -11.17
N LYS A 79 -7.00 5.55 -12.29
CA LYS A 79 -7.16 4.16 -12.76
C LYS A 79 -5.83 3.43 -12.91
N GLY A 80 -4.78 4.12 -13.34
CA GLY A 80 -3.42 3.58 -13.45
C GLY A 80 -2.83 3.12 -12.11
N CYS A 81 -3.23 3.73 -11.00
CA CYS A 81 -2.73 3.41 -9.65
C CYS A 81 -3.51 2.35 -8.90
N ARG A 82 -4.74 2.04 -9.34
CA ARG A 82 -5.55 0.98 -8.74
C ARG A 82 -4.85 -0.39 -8.77
N GLY A 83 -4.03 -0.62 -9.80
CA GLY A 83 -3.22 -1.84 -9.91
C GLY A 83 -2.24 -2.00 -8.76
N ALA A 84 -1.58 -0.91 -8.35
CA ALA A 84 -0.61 -0.92 -7.25
C ALA A 84 -1.28 -1.26 -5.90
N ALA A 85 -2.40 -0.62 -5.58
CA ALA A 85 -3.16 -0.91 -4.36
C ALA A 85 -3.61 -2.38 -4.31
N LYS A 86 -4.19 -2.89 -5.41
CA LYS A 86 -4.61 -4.30 -5.52
C LYS A 86 -3.43 -5.28 -5.41
N LYS A 87 -2.26 -4.91 -5.93
CA LYS A 87 -1.06 -5.74 -5.87
C LYS A 87 -0.60 -5.97 -4.43
N CYS A 88 -0.75 -4.97 -3.55
CA CYS A 88 -0.42 -5.11 -2.13
C CYS A 88 -1.33 -6.13 -1.44
N ALA A 89 -2.65 -6.03 -1.66
CA ALA A 89 -3.60 -7.01 -1.12
C ALA A 89 -3.34 -8.43 -1.66
N ALA A 90 -3.04 -8.57 -2.96
CA ALA A 90 -2.71 -9.86 -3.56
C ALA A 90 -1.38 -10.46 -3.06
N ARG A 91 -0.51 -9.65 -2.45
CA ARG A 91 0.76 -10.09 -1.86
C ARG A 91 0.73 -9.99 -0.34
N SER A 92 -0.43 -10.23 0.26
CA SER A 92 -0.59 -10.27 1.71
C SER A 92 -0.86 -11.68 2.23
N THR A 93 -0.75 -11.82 3.55
CA THR A 93 -1.13 -13.00 4.33
C THR A 93 -2.56 -12.91 4.86
N CYS A 94 -3.28 -11.83 4.56
CA CYS A 94 -4.66 -11.62 4.96
C CYS A 94 -5.57 -12.76 4.44
N GLY A 95 -6.44 -13.29 5.30
CA GLY A 95 -7.25 -14.47 5.00
C GLY A 95 -6.44 -15.75 4.75
N LYS A 96 -5.17 -15.81 5.18
CA LYS A 96 -4.30 -16.99 5.16
C LYS A 96 -3.71 -17.27 6.55
N PRO A 97 -4.45 -17.95 7.45
CA PRO A 97 -3.91 -18.33 8.76
C PRO A 97 -2.59 -19.11 8.63
N GLY A 98 -1.61 -18.77 9.46
CA GLY A 98 -0.28 -19.39 9.47
C GLY A 98 0.70 -18.88 8.41
N PHE A 99 0.26 -18.08 7.44
CA PHE A 99 1.16 -17.49 6.47
C PHE A 99 1.90 -16.27 7.04
N VAL A 100 3.15 -16.10 6.60
CA VAL A 100 4.00 -14.98 6.96
C VAL A 100 4.50 -14.25 5.72
N THR A 101 4.81 -12.97 5.87
CA THR A 101 5.63 -12.25 4.90
C THR A 101 7.10 -12.57 5.16
N CYS A 102 7.86 -12.72 4.09
CA CYS A 102 9.25 -13.13 4.12
C CYS A 102 10.06 -12.21 3.22
N CYS A 103 11.01 -11.49 3.81
CA CYS A 103 11.94 -10.64 3.10
C CYS A 103 13.25 -11.39 2.95
N ARG A 104 13.72 -11.54 1.71
CA ARG A 104 15.02 -12.19 1.42
C ARG A 104 15.89 -11.23 0.66
N THR A 105 17.08 -11.00 1.19
CA THR A 105 18.10 -10.11 0.61
C THR A 105 19.19 -10.99 0.01
N SER A 106 19.43 -10.83 -1.29
CA SER A 106 20.53 -11.52 -1.96
C SER A 106 21.89 -10.97 -1.52
N SER A 107 22.96 -11.70 -1.84
CA SER A 107 24.35 -11.21 -1.66
C SER A 107 24.64 -9.91 -2.44
N SER A 108 23.88 -9.63 -3.50
CA SER A 108 23.93 -8.36 -4.24
C SER A 108 23.18 -7.21 -3.55
N GLY A 109 22.58 -7.43 -2.38
CA GLY A 109 21.81 -6.43 -1.63
C GLY A 109 20.37 -6.23 -2.11
N THR A 110 19.86 -7.05 -3.04
CA THR A 110 18.47 -6.90 -3.52
C THR A 110 17.50 -7.62 -2.60
N THR A 111 16.60 -6.88 -1.95
CA THR A 111 15.55 -7.45 -1.11
C THR A 111 14.30 -7.77 -1.92
N LYS A 112 13.78 -8.99 -1.75
CA LYS A 112 12.51 -9.44 -2.33
C LYS A 112 11.58 -9.94 -1.24
N CYS A 113 10.35 -9.43 -1.25
CA CYS A 113 9.29 -9.99 -0.43
C CYS A 113 8.71 -11.27 -1.07
N SER A 114 8.19 -12.18 -0.26
CA SER A 114 7.29 -13.27 -0.66
C SER A 114 6.38 -13.64 0.51
N THR A 115 5.23 -14.26 0.24
CA THR A 115 4.42 -14.87 1.30
C THR A 115 4.74 -16.36 1.40
N LYS A 116 4.85 -16.88 2.62
CA LYS A 116 5.20 -18.28 2.91
C LYS A 116 4.22 -18.86 3.92
N SER A 117 4.02 -20.17 3.88
CA SER A 117 3.09 -20.89 4.77
C SER A 117 3.60 -21.07 6.20
N SER A 118 4.84 -20.66 6.49
CA SER A 118 5.46 -20.72 7.81
C SER A 118 6.70 -19.82 7.90
N SER A 119 7.08 -19.47 9.12
CA SER A 119 8.32 -18.73 9.43
C SER A 119 9.58 -19.52 9.06
N SER A 120 9.60 -20.83 9.31
CA SER A 120 10.71 -21.72 8.96
C SER A 120 10.97 -21.73 7.45
N SER A 121 9.91 -21.80 6.64
CA SER A 121 10.00 -21.68 5.17
C SER A 121 10.63 -20.36 4.70
N CYS A 122 10.69 -19.33 5.55
CA CYS A 122 11.40 -18.10 5.26
C CYS A 122 12.90 -18.20 5.54
N THR A 123 13.28 -18.69 6.72
CA THR A 123 14.63 -18.61 7.29
C THR A 123 15.49 -19.85 7.10
N ASP A 124 14.91 -21.02 6.78
CA ASP A 124 15.66 -22.29 6.66
C ASP A 124 16.62 -22.31 5.46
N HIS A 125 16.30 -21.53 4.43
CA HIS A 125 17.08 -21.45 3.19
C HIS A 125 17.28 -19.97 2.79
N PRO A 126 18.15 -19.24 3.50
CA PRO A 126 18.52 -17.90 3.09
C PRO A 126 19.32 -17.96 1.78
N PRO A 127 19.28 -16.91 0.94
CA PRO A 127 20.14 -16.83 -0.24
C PRO A 127 21.62 -16.98 0.16
N ALA A 128 22.41 -17.69 -0.66
CA ALA A 128 23.84 -17.86 -0.39
C ALA A 128 24.54 -16.49 -0.29
N GLY A 129 25.18 -16.23 0.85
CA GLY A 129 25.82 -14.93 1.13
C GLY A 129 24.84 -13.76 1.32
N GLY A 130 23.55 -14.04 1.54
CA GLY A 130 22.50 -13.07 1.82
C GLY A 130 21.83 -13.30 3.17
N SER A 131 20.66 -12.70 3.34
CA SER A 131 19.87 -12.79 4.58
C SER A 131 18.39 -13.05 4.30
N ALA A 132 17.68 -13.55 5.30
CA ALA A 132 16.23 -13.71 5.26
C ALA A 132 15.64 -13.38 6.63
N CYS A 133 14.46 -12.76 6.65
CA CYS A 133 13.75 -12.45 7.87
C CYS A 133 12.24 -12.55 7.65
N VAL A 134 11.53 -12.85 8.73
CA VAL A 134 10.07 -12.87 8.78
C VAL A 134 9.58 -11.46 9.06
N GLY A 135 8.68 -10.96 8.22
CA GLY A 135 8.12 -9.62 8.36
C GLY A 135 6.99 -9.57 9.39
N ASN A 136 6.84 -8.40 10.04
CA ASN A 136 5.76 -8.15 11.00
C ASN A 136 4.46 -7.65 10.34
N HIS A 137 4.55 -7.17 9.09
CA HIS A 137 3.41 -6.66 8.36
C HIS A 137 2.75 -7.75 7.51
N PRO A 138 1.41 -7.78 7.41
CA PRO A 138 0.72 -8.81 6.66
C PRO A 138 0.89 -8.66 5.14
N SER A 139 1.29 -7.49 4.64
CA SER A 139 1.42 -7.18 3.21
C SER A 139 2.88 -6.97 2.81
N CYS A 140 3.28 -7.54 1.68
CA CYS A 140 4.61 -7.33 1.12
C CYS A 140 4.93 -5.88 0.76
N CYS A 141 3.94 -5.00 0.63
CA CYS A 141 4.20 -3.58 0.36
C CYS A 141 4.75 -2.84 1.58
N ASP A 142 4.60 -3.42 2.78
CA ASP A 142 5.00 -2.80 4.04
C ASP A 142 5.97 -3.69 4.83
N ALA A 143 6.05 -4.99 4.51
CA ALA A 143 6.87 -5.95 5.24
C ALA A 143 8.38 -5.80 5.02
N CYS A 144 8.83 -5.27 3.87
CA CYS A 144 10.24 -5.21 3.53
C CYS A 144 10.70 -3.79 3.18
N THR A 145 11.93 -3.48 3.57
CA THR A 145 12.72 -2.33 3.11
C THR A 145 13.76 -2.80 2.09
N ASP A 146 14.58 -1.87 1.59
CA ASP A 146 15.68 -2.22 0.68
C ASP A 146 16.71 -3.17 1.31
N THR A 147 16.84 -3.16 2.63
CA THR A 147 17.89 -3.89 3.37
C THR A 147 17.37 -5.04 4.24
N GLY A 148 16.06 -5.33 4.22
CA GLY A 148 15.50 -6.44 4.99
C GLY A 148 14.04 -6.24 5.36
N CYS A 149 13.67 -6.66 6.57
CA CYS A 149 12.31 -6.51 7.08
C CYS A 149 12.11 -5.08 7.62
N ALA A 150 10.94 -4.53 7.36
CA ALA A 150 10.51 -3.30 8.02
C ALA A 150 10.22 -3.58 9.52
N PRO A 151 10.50 -2.61 10.40
CA PRO A 151 10.18 -2.70 11.82
C PRO A 151 8.67 -2.78 12.08
#